data_AF-A0AAD6HZ28-F1
#
_entry.id   AF-A0AAD6HZ28-F1
#
_cell.length_a   1.000
_cell.length_b   1.000
_cell.length_c   1.000
_cell.angle_alpha   90.00
_cell.angle_beta   90.00
_cell.angle_gamma   90.00
#
_symmetry.space_group_name_H-M   'P 1'
#
loop_
_entity.id
_entity.type
_entity.pdbx_description
1 polymer ?
#
loop_
_entity_poly.entity_id
_entity_poly.type
_entity_poly.pdbx_seq_one_letter_code
_entity_poly.pdbx_strand_id
1 'polypeptide(L)'
;MDLLEQAVGRDGRVLALKASTPAREWACSLNASRSLVHASLIARYLERMNISAEPAIHVPRALFSAAMIYLCVAQYAPNKVINMEAFASPELKLLGEGAAYGACFPEHAQSSEDSMVTDIDQLYGMVDLLQRGGRWGISQAFAGVLSSALEEGKGGI
;
A
#
# COMPACT_ATOMS: atom_id res chain seq x y z
N MET A 1 6.02 10.32 -1.02
CA MET A 1 6.08 9.38 -2.14
C MET A 1 7.50 9.29 -2.69
N ASP A 2 8.13 10.41 -3.04
CA ASP A 2 9.49 10.44 -3.61
C ASP A 2 10.53 9.64 -2.80
N LEU A 3 10.53 9.76 -1.47
CA LEU A 3 11.39 8.97 -0.58
C LEU A 3 11.21 7.46 -0.77
N LEU A 4 9.96 7.01 -0.89
CA LEU A 4 9.60 5.59 -1.00
C LEU A 4 9.97 5.04 -2.39
N GLU A 5 9.67 5.80 -3.43
CA GLU A 5 10.06 5.44 -4.80
C GLU A 5 11.58 5.37 -4.95
N GLN A 6 12.30 6.32 -4.35
CA GLN A 6 13.76 6.30 -4.33
C GLN A 6 14.29 5.09 -3.54
N ALA A 7 13.71 4.78 -2.38
CA ALA A 7 14.09 3.63 -1.55
C ALA A 7 13.87 2.28 -2.24
N VAL A 8 12.89 2.21 -3.15
CA VAL A 8 12.58 1.02 -3.95
C VAL A 8 13.45 0.91 -5.21
N GLY A 9 14.19 1.96 -5.58
CA GLY A 9 15.19 1.88 -6.66
C GLY A 9 14.94 2.80 -7.86
N ARG A 10 13.92 3.67 -7.84
CA ARG A 10 13.58 4.56 -8.97
C ARG A 10 14.79 5.33 -9.53
N ASP A 11 15.63 5.85 -8.66
CA ASP A 11 16.80 6.66 -9.02
C ASP A 11 18.13 5.87 -8.97
N GLY A 12 18.04 4.54 -8.97
CA GLY A 12 19.18 3.63 -8.93
C GLY A 12 19.70 3.30 -7.52
N ARG A 13 20.55 2.27 -7.45
CA ARG A 13 20.98 1.62 -6.20
C ARG A 13 21.64 2.55 -5.19
N VAL A 14 22.46 3.51 -5.64
CA VAL A 14 23.17 4.44 -4.74
C VAL A 14 22.18 5.33 -3.99
N LEU A 15 21.16 5.83 -4.67
CA LEU A 15 20.14 6.69 -4.07
C LEU A 15 19.15 5.87 -3.24
N ALA A 16 18.86 4.63 -3.63
CA ALA A 16 18.07 3.70 -2.83
C ALA A 16 18.73 3.39 -1.47
N LEU A 17 20.04 3.11 -1.47
CA LEU A 17 20.79 2.87 -0.23
C LEU A 17 20.76 4.10 0.70
N LYS A 18 20.89 5.31 0.15
CA LYS A 18 20.75 6.55 0.93
C LYS A 18 19.34 6.76 1.49
N ALA A 19 18.32 6.35 0.73
CA ALA A 19 16.92 6.46 1.15
C ALA A 19 16.48 5.34 2.11
N SER A 20 17.24 4.26 2.24
CA SER A 20 16.86 3.08 3.03
C SER A 20 16.64 3.38 4.52
N THR A 21 17.54 4.11 5.17
CA THR A 21 17.41 4.51 6.58
C THR A 21 16.17 5.39 6.81
N PRO A 22 15.98 6.52 6.11
CA PRO A 22 14.78 7.34 6.29
C PRO A 22 13.49 6.61 5.89
N ALA A 23 13.53 5.72 4.88
CA ALA A 23 12.37 4.89 4.53
C ALA A 23 12.00 3.91 5.64
N ARG A 24 13.00 3.32 6.33
CA ARG A 24 12.78 2.46 7.50
C ARG A 24 12.21 3.23 8.68
N GLU A 25 12.75 4.40 8.99
CA GLU A 25 12.21 5.27 10.04
C GLU A 25 10.75 5.65 9.76
N TRP A 26 10.45 6.03 8.52
CA TRP A 26 9.08 6.27 8.10
C TRP A 26 8.22 5.02 8.24
N ALA A 27 8.69 3.86 7.77
CA ALA A 27 7.96 2.60 7.80
C ALA A 27 7.61 2.19 9.23
N CYS A 28 8.46 2.50 10.22
CA CYS A 28 8.16 2.25 11.64
C CYS A 28 7.25 3.30 12.29
N SER A 29 7.00 4.45 11.65
CA SER A 29 6.26 5.58 12.23
C SER A 29 4.74 5.40 12.29
N LEU A 30 4.06 6.26 13.07
CA LEU A 30 2.61 6.41 13.07
C LEU A 30 2.07 6.85 11.69
N ASN A 31 2.83 7.66 10.95
CA ASN A 31 2.42 8.12 9.62
C ASN A 31 2.36 6.97 8.61
N ALA A 32 3.24 5.97 8.71
CA ALA A 32 3.10 4.76 7.92
C ALA A 32 1.84 3.96 8.29
N SER A 33 1.49 3.88 9.58
CA SER A 33 0.24 3.23 10.01
C SER A 33 -1.01 3.94 9.43
N ARG A 34 -1.04 5.28 9.46
CA ARG A 34 -2.10 6.08 8.81
C ARG A 34 -2.14 5.83 7.31
N SER A 35 -0.98 5.84 6.66
CA SER A 35 -0.85 5.61 5.22
C SER A 35 -1.36 4.24 4.81
N LEU A 36 -1.10 3.20 5.60
CA LEU A 36 -1.64 1.85 5.40
C LEU A 36 -3.16 1.84 5.50
N VAL A 37 -3.75 2.45 6.53
CA VAL A 37 -5.22 2.54 6.66
C VAL A 37 -5.83 3.18 5.41
N HIS A 38 -5.28 4.30 4.94
CA HIS A 38 -5.76 4.94 3.70
C HIS A 38 -5.56 4.05 2.47
N ALA A 39 -4.41 3.38 2.36
CA ALA A 39 -4.11 2.46 1.26
C ALA A 39 -5.10 1.29 1.22
N SER A 40 -5.44 0.68 2.38
CA SER A 40 -6.44 -0.39 2.49
C SER A 40 -7.82 0.09 2.05
N LEU A 41 -8.22 1.31 2.44
CA LEU A 41 -9.51 1.89 2.03
C LEU A 41 -9.57 2.16 0.53
N ILE A 42 -8.48 2.63 -0.08
CA ILE A 42 -8.37 2.83 -1.54
C ILE A 42 -8.50 1.50 -2.27
N ALA A 43 -7.74 0.48 -1.85
CA ALA A 43 -7.79 -0.84 -2.46
C ALA A 43 -9.21 -1.40 -2.39
N ARG A 44 -9.84 -1.38 -1.21
CA ARG A 44 -11.21 -1.87 -1.02
C ARG A 44 -12.26 -1.11 -1.83
N TYR A 45 -12.13 0.21 -1.96
CA TYR A 45 -13.02 1.00 -2.81
C TYR A 45 -12.94 0.52 -4.26
N LEU A 46 -11.74 0.21 -4.74
CA LEU A 46 -11.51 -0.22 -6.12
C LEU A 46 -11.86 -1.67 -6.37
N GLU A 47 -11.67 -2.56 -5.41
CA GLU A 47 -12.18 -3.94 -5.46
C GLU A 47 -13.69 -3.99 -5.67
N ARG A 48 -14.42 -3.00 -5.15
CA ARG A 48 -15.87 -2.87 -5.26
C ARG A 48 -16.33 -2.05 -6.46
N MET A 49 -15.40 -1.46 -7.21
CA MET A 49 -15.74 -0.66 -8.38
C MET A 49 -16.12 -1.60 -9.54
N ASN A 50 -17.19 -1.25 -10.27
CA ASN A 50 -17.59 -2.01 -11.44
C ASN A 50 -16.48 -2.00 -12.49
N ILE A 51 -16.18 -3.17 -13.06
CA ILE A 51 -15.16 -3.34 -14.12
C ILE A 51 -15.47 -2.48 -15.37
N SER A 52 -16.75 -2.16 -15.59
CA SER A 52 -17.21 -1.29 -16.69
C SER A 52 -17.08 0.21 -16.40
N ALA A 53 -16.79 0.61 -15.16
CA ALA A 53 -16.57 2.00 -14.83
C ALA A 53 -15.21 2.45 -15.35
N GLU A 54 -15.16 3.57 -16.05
CA GLU A 54 -13.92 4.26 -16.37
C GLU A 54 -13.62 5.24 -15.23
N PRO A 55 -12.64 4.95 -14.36
CA PRO A 55 -12.31 5.82 -13.27
C PRO A 55 -11.49 7.00 -13.78
N ALA A 56 -11.60 8.11 -13.09
CA ALA A 56 -10.78 9.26 -13.38
C ALA A 56 -9.28 8.95 -13.20
N ILE A 57 -8.42 9.67 -13.93
CA ILE A 57 -6.96 9.46 -13.97
C ILE A 57 -6.28 9.42 -12.59
N HIS A 58 -6.85 10.09 -11.58
CA HIS A 58 -6.31 10.10 -10.22
C HIS A 58 -6.48 8.76 -9.49
N VAL A 59 -7.39 7.90 -9.95
CA VAL A 59 -7.72 6.63 -9.29
C VAL A 59 -6.60 5.58 -9.46
N PRO A 60 -6.10 5.27 -10.68
CA PRO A 60 -4.91 4.42 -10.82
C PRO A 60 -3.69 4.95 -10.07
N ARG A 61 -3.52 6.28 -10.03
CA ARG A 61 -2.42 6.92 -9.30
C ARG A 61 -2.54 6.75 -7.79
N ALA A 62 -3.75 6.83 -7.25
CA ALA A 62 -4.03 6.57 -5.84
C ALA A 62 -3.74 5.10 -5.48
N LEU A 63 -4.15 4.16 -6.35
CA LEU A 63 -3.88 2.74 -6.17
C LEU A 63 -2.39 2.41 -6.26
N PHE A 64 -1.67 3.01 -7.22
CA PHE A 64 -0.20 2.88 -7.29
C PHE A 64 0.47 3.37 -6.00
N SER A 65 0.03 4.52 -5.48
CA SER A 65 0.57 5.05 -4.23
C SER A 65 0.27 4.14 -3.04
N ALA A 66 -0.93 3.55 -2.99
CA ALA A 66 -1.33 2.57 -1.99
C ALA A 66 -0.43 1.32 -2.04
N ALA A 67 -0.21 0.77 -3.23
CA ALA A 67 0.67 -0.38 -3.43
C ALA A 67 2.12 -0.08 -3.02
N MET A 68 2.65 1.10 -3.37
CA MET A 68 3.99 1.53 -2.96
C MET A 68 4.15 1.64 -1.44
N ILE A 69 3.12 2.12 -0.73
CA ILE A 69 3.09 2.17 0.73
C ILE A 69 3.21 0.76 1.31
N TYR A 70 2.42 -0.20 0.81
CA TYR A 70 2.46 -1.60 1.23
C TYR A 70 3.82 -2.23 0.97
N LEU A 71 4.37 -2.04 -0.23
CA LEU A 71 5.69 -2.56 -0.60
C LEU A 71 6.79 -2.04 0.34
N CYS A 72 6.81 -0.74 0.61
CA CYS A 72 7.83 -0.16 1.48
C CYS A 72 7.70 -0.62 2.93
N VAL A 73 6.48 -0.74 3.45
CA VAL A 73 6.29 -1.28 4.80
C VAL A 73 6.74 -2.74 4.84
N ALA A 74 6.37 -3.56 3.85
CA ALA A 74 6.73 -4.98 3.81
C ALA A 74 8.25 -5.16 3.78
N GLN A 75 8.94 -4.31 3.01
CA GLN A 75 10.40 -4.36 2.88
C GLN A 75 11.14 -3.84 4.12
N TYR A 76 10.68 -2.76 4.74
CA TYR A 76 11.44 -2.06 5.78
C TYR A 76 10.92 -2.29 7.21
N ALA A 77 9.69 -2.75 7.38
CA ALA A 77 9.04 -3.02 8.66
C ALA A 77 8.09 -4.24 8.54
N PRO A 78 8.59 -5.45 8.24
CA PRO A 78 7.76 -6.64 7.99
C PRO A 78 6.89 -7.04 9.19
N ASN A 79 7.33 -6.75 10.41
CA ASN A 79 6.60 -7.01 11.64
C ASN A 79 5.85 -5.77 12.15
N LYS A 80 5.53 -4.81 11.26
CA LYS A 80 4.79 -3.63 11.68
C LYS A 80 3.44 -4.08 12.23
N VAL A 81 2.99 -3.43 13.29
CA VAL A 81 1.60 -3.53 13.76
C VAL A 81 0.96 -2.16 13.54
N ILE A 82 -0.23 -2.13 12.97
CA ILE A 82 -0.93 -0.85 12.74
C ILE A 82 -1.29 -0.26 14.09
N ASN A 83 -0.70 0.89 14.37
CA ASN A 83 -1.02 1.64 15.59
C ASN A 83 -2.50 2.07 15.55
N MET A 84 -3.25 1.79 16.61
CA MET A 84 -4.67 2.14 16.73
C MET A 84 -4.94 3.65 16.60
N GLU A 85 -3.97 4.50 16.96
CA GLU A 85 -4.04 5.95 16.75
C GLU A 85 -4.12 6.34 15.26
N ALA A 86 -3.76 5.44 14.34
CA ALA A 86 -3.95 5.64 12.92
C ALA A 86 -5.44 5.79 12.56
N PHE A 87 -6.32 5.13 13.32
CA PHE A 87 -7.76 5.20 13.10
C PHE A 87 -8.41 6.48 13.66
N ALA A 88 -7.69 7.25 14.49
CA ALA A 88 -8.17 8.52 15.05
C ALA A 88 -8.09 9.70 14.05
N SER A 89 -7.64 9.46 12.82
CA SER A 89 -7.54 10.47 11.76
C SER A 89 -8.91 11.10 11.45
N PRO A 90 -9.00 12.43 11.29
CA PRO A 90 -10.28 13.13 11.09
C PRO A 90 -11.05 12.65 9.85
N GLU A 91 -10.36 12.21 8.81
CA GLU A 91 -10.94 11.64 7.60
C GLU A 91 -11.70 10.34 7.87
N LEU A 92 -11.25 9.57 8.85
CA LEU A 92 -11.86 8.28 9.23
C LEU A 92 -13.05 8.44 10.15
N LYS A 93 -13.09 9.55 10.92
CA LYS A 93 -14.29 9.92 11.69
C LYS A 93 -15.50 10.13 10.79
N LEU A 94 -15.29 10.60 9.56
CA LEU A 94 -16.35 10.74 8.55
C LEU A 94 -16.92 9.39 8.09
N LEU A 95 -16.16 8.30 8.24
CA LEU A 95 -16.56 6.94 7.87
C LEU A 95 -17.30 6.20 9.00
N GLY A 96 -17.42 6.81 10.19
CA GLY A 96 -18.06 6.23 11.38
C GLY A 96 -17.08 5.48 12.29
N GLU A 97 -17.05 5.86 13.57
CA GLU A 97 -16.03 5.50 14.57
C GLU A 97 -15.86 3.99 14.85
N GLY A 98 -16.80 3.14 14.43
CA GLY A 98 -16.73 1.68 14.61
C GLY A 98 -16.55 0.85 13.32
N ALA A 99 -16.71 1.45 12.13
CA ALA A 99 -16.74 0.71 10.87
C ALA A 99 -15.35 0.60 10.20
N ALA A 100 -14.43 1.50 10.55
CA ALA A 100 -13.15 1.66 9.86
C ALA A 100 -12.18 0.48 10.05
N TYR A 101 -12.06 -0.05 11.27
CA TYR A 101 -11.14 -1.15 11.55
C TYR A 101 -11.58 -2.44 10.84
N GLY A 102 -12.83 -2.85 11.03
CA GLY A 102 -13.41 -4.00 10.33
C GLY A 102 -13.53 -3.79 8.83
N ALA A 103 -13.55 -2.53 8.36
CA ALA A 103 -13.53 -2.24 6.94
C ALA A 103 -12.16 -2.45 6.28
N CYS A 104 -11.08 -2.12 6.99
CA CYS A 104 -9.72 -2.25 6.50
C CYS A 104 -9.19 -3.69 6.66
N PHE A 105 -9.62 -4.41 7.70
CA PHE A 105 -9.11 -5.74 8.05
C PHE A 105 -10.25 -6.72 8.40
N PRO A 106 -11.10 -7.11 7.42
CA PRO A 106 -12.27 -7.95 7.67
C PRO A 106 -11.92 -9.38 8.12
N GLU A 107 -10.77 -9.94 7.72
CA GLU A 107 -10.41 -11.34 8.03
C GLU A 107 -9.61 -11.54 9.33
N HIS A 108 -8.98 -10.48 9.85
CA HIS A 108 -8.13 -10.54 11.06
C HIS A 108 -8.91 -10.43 12.39
N ALA A 109 -10.24 -10.42 12.35
CA ALA A 109 -11.08 -10.21 13.53
C ALA A 109 -11.29 -11.47 14.40
N GLN A 110 -10.82 -12.66 14.00
CA GLN A 110 -11.20 -13.92 14.67
C GLN A 110 -10.07 -14.84 15.16
N SER A 111 -8.80 -14.54 14.90
CA SER A 111 -7.68 -15.30 15.48
C SER A 111 -6.71 -14.38 16.18
N SER A 112 -6.77 -14.42 17.51
CA SER A 112 -5.71 -13.95 18.38
C SER A 112 -4.34 -14.51 17.97
N GLU A 113 -3.32 -13.66 18.08
CA GLU A 113 -1.89 -13.96 18.24
C GLU A 113 -0.91 -13.83 17.06
N ASP A 114 -1.30 -13.50 15.83
CA ASP A 114 -0.30 -13.11 14.82
C ASP A 114 -0.85 -12.09 13.81
N SER A 115 -0.85 -10.81 14.20
CA SER A 115 -1.17 -9.70 13.30
C SER A 115 0.05 -9.38 12.44
N MET A 116 0.30 -10.20 11.41
CA MET A 116 1.39 -9.95 10.46
C MET A 116 0.90 -8.93 9.41
N VAL A 117 1.05 -7.64 9.73
CA VAL A 117 0.73 -6.53 8.83
C VAL A 117 1.86 -6.36 7.82
N THR A 118 1.82 -7.15 6.78
CA THR A 118 1.96 -6.69 5.39
C THR A 118 1.65 -7.87 4.51
N ASP A 119 0.36 -8.08 4.30
CA ASP A 119 -0.08 -9.14 3.44
C ASP A 119 0.38 -8.85 2.01
N ILE A 120 1.40 -9.58 1.57
CA ILE A 120 1.90 -9.53 0.20
C ILE A 120 0.76 -9.87 -0.77
N ASP A 121 -0.26 -10.62 -0.33
CA ASP A 121 -1.45 -10.92 -1.13
C ASP A 121 -2.26 -9.66 -1.40
N GLN A 122 -2.36 -8.72 -0.45
CA GLN A 122 -3.00 -7.43 -0.69
C GLN A 122 -2.23 -6.61 -1.75
N LEU A 123 -0.90 -6.69 -1.74
CA LEU A 123 -0.06 -6.03 -2.75
C LEU A 123 -0.26 -6.65 -4.13
N TYR A 124 -0.29 -7.98 -4.23
CA TYR A 124 -0.62 -8.66 -5.49
C TYR A 124 -2.04 -8.34 -5.95
N GLY A 125 -3.01 -8.24 -5.04
CA GLY A 125 -4.37 -7.81 -5.34
C GLY A 125 -4.41 -6.39 -5.93
N MET A 126 -3.66 -5.45 -5.36
CA MET A 126 -3.54 -4.10 -5.93
C MET A 126 -2.88 -4.08 -7.32
N VAL A 127 -1.88 -4.93 -7.55
CA VAL A 127 -1.27 -5.11 -8.88
C VAL A 127 -2.26 -5.71 -9.87
N ASP A 128 -3.04 -6.73 -9.48
CA ASP A 128 -4.11 -7.32 -10.30
C ASP A 128 -5.17 -6.28 -10.67
N LEU A 129 -5.61 -5.44 -9.73
CA LEU A 129 -6.55 -4.35 -9.99
C LEU A 129 -6.01 -3.36 -11.02
N LEU A 130 -4.72 -3.01 -10.95
CA LEU A 130 -4.07 -2.16 -11.96
C LEU A 130 -3.98 -2.85 -13.33
N GLN A 131 -3.72 -4.16 -13.37
CA GLN A 131 -3.63 -4.94 -14.61
C GLN A 131 -4.99 -5.11 -15.29
N ARG A 132 -6.04 -5.42 -14.52
CA ARG A 132 -7.42 -5.58 -15.00
C ARG A 132 -8.03 -4.28 -15.49
N GLY A 133 -7.58 -3.16 -14.92
CA GLY A 133 -7.84 -1.81 -15.42
C GLY A 133 -7.18 -1.48 -16.76
N GLY A 134 -6.80 -2.45 -17.60
CA GLY A 134 -6.04 -2.26 -18.85
C GLY A 134 -6.67 -1.33 -19.90
N ARG A 135 -7.93 -0.90 -19.73
CA ARG A 135 -8.52 0.19 -20.52
C ARG A 135 -8.06 1.58 -20.07
N TRP A 136 -7.46 1.70 -18.90
CA TRP A 136 -7.10 2.96 -18.23
C TRP A 136 -5.67 3.40 -18.51
N GLY A 137 -5.05 2.96 -19.63
CA GLY A 137 -3.76 3.41 -20.19
C GLY A 137 -2.56 3.42 -19.24
N ILE A 138 -2.55 4.32 -18.26
CA ILE A 138 -1.51 4.50 -17.25
C ILE A 138 -1.44 3.36 -16.21
N SER A 139 -2.53 2.64 -15.99
CA SER A 139 -2.57 1.56 -14.98
C SER A 139 -1.59 0.42 -15.29
N GLN A 140 -1.38 0.09 -16.57
CA GLN A 140 -0.42 -0.94 -16.97
C GLN A 140 1.02 -0.53 -16.68
N ALA A 141 1.35 0.76 -16.88
CA ALA A 141 2.66 1.29 -16.55
C ALA A 141 2.91 1.20 -15.03
N PHE A 142 1.91 1.56 -14.21
CA PHE A 142 2.00 1.43 -12.76
C PHE A 142 2.14 -0.03 -12.29
N ALA A 143 1.38 -0.95 -12.88
CA ALA A 143 1.52 -2.38 -12.59
C ALA A 143 2.93 -2.88 -12.93
N GLY A 144 3.47 -2.50 -14.09
CA GLY A 144 4.82 -2.90 -14.52
C GLY A 144 5.90 -2.44 -13.54
N VAL A 145 5.84 -1.18 -13.09
CA VAL A 145 6.79 -0.64 -12.09
C VAL A 145 6.70 -1.40 -10.76
N LEU A 146 5.49 -1.70 -10.28
CA LEU A 146 5.31 -2.46 -9.04
C LEU A 146 5.81 -3.90 -9.17
N SER A 147 5.56 -4.56 -10.31
CA SER A 147 6.06 -5.91 -10.57
C SER A 147 7.59 -5.95 -10.63
N SER A 148 8.25 -4.98 -11.27
CA SER A 148 9.72 -4.92 -11.26
C SER A 148 10.28 -4.69 -9.86
N ALA A 149 9.64 -3.78 -9.10
CA ALA A 149 10.05 -3.47 -7.73
C ALA A 149 9.88 -4.67 -6.78
N LEU A 150 8.82 -5.46 -6.96
CA LEU A 150 8.57 -6.70 -6.22
C LEU A 150 9.66 -7.75 -6.46
N GLU A 151 10.11 -7.91 -7.71
CA GLU A 151 11.13 -8.88 -8.06
C GLU A 151 12.53 -8.45 -7.58
N GLU A 152 12.86 -7.15 -7.65
CA GLU A 152 14.10 -6.61 -7.08
C GLU A 152 14.15 -6.74 -5.54
N GLY A 153 13.00 -6.61 -4.87
CA GLY A 153 12.89 -6.83 -3.42
C GLY A 153 13.17 -8.27 -2.98
N LYS A 154 12.90 -9.27 -3.82
CA LYS A 154 13.18 -10.69 -3.54
C LYS A 154 14.64 -11.09 -3.75
N GLY A 155 15.36 -10.40 -4.65
CA GLY A 155 16.75 -10.73 -5.02
C GLY A 155 17.83 -10.18 -4.09
N GLY A 156 17.45 -9.52 -2.98
CA GLY A 156 18.36 -8.79 -2.09
C GLY A 156 18.67 -9.44 -0.74
N ILE A 157 18.37 -10.73 -0.55
CA ILE A 157 18.68 -11.50 0.67
C ILE A 157 20.04 -12.18 0.53
#